data_AF-A0A7S3TRV3-F1
#
_entry.id   AF-A0A7S3TRV3-F1
#
_cell.length_a   1.000
_cell.length_b   1.000
_cell.length_c   1.000
_cell.angle_alpha   90.00
_cell.angle_beta   90.00
_cell.angle_gamma   90.00
#
_symmetry.space_group_name_H-M   'P 1'
#
loop_
_entity.id
_entity.type
_entity.pdbx_description
1 polymer ?
#
loop_
_entity_poly.entity_id
_entity_poly.type
_entity_poly.pdbx_seq_one_letter_code
_entity_poly.pdbx_strand_id
1 'polypeptide(L)'
;LRKWSEELGVGWSCRKGLKPESPNQDSFSILVVEKDFALYCVYDGHGPLGHDISDVARESIVSYFLVHPKRDEDPKAALEECFLKCQKFLETSKGIDPTMSGTTCT
;
A
#
# COMPACT_ATOMS: atom_id res chain seq x y z
N LEU A 1 13.24 -17.96 -4.46
CA LEU A 1 12.02 -17.18 -4.13
C LEU A 1 11.15 -18.04 -3.22
N ARG A 2 10.07 -17.51 -2.63
CA ARG A 2 9.17 -18.37 -1.83
C ARG A 2 8.35 -19.25 -2.81
N LYS A 3 8.17 -20.53 -2.51
CA LYS A 3 7.51 -21.50 -3.42
C LYS A 3 6.14 -21.03 -3.94
N TRP A 4 5.34 -20.36 -3.09
CA TRP A 4 4.04 -19.81 -3.48
C TRP A 4 4.14 -18.77 -4.63
N SER A 5 5.20 -17.97 -4.69
CA SER A 5 5.32 -16.93 -5.74
C SER A 5 5.68 -17.53 -7.09
N GLU A 6 6.40 -18.66 -7.10
CA GLU A 6 6.70 -19.42 -8.32
C GLU A 6 5.44 -20.10 -8.86
N GLU A 7 4.63 -20.70 -7.99
CA GLU A 7 3.35 -21.32 -8.36
C GLU A 7 2.34 -20.30 -8.93
N LEU A 8 2.33 -19.07 -8.41
CA LEU A 8 1.50 -17.97 -8.93
C LEU A 8 2.11 -17.23 -10.12
N GLY A 9 3.37 -17.48 -10.47
CA GLY A 9 4.07 -16.76 -11.54
C GLY A 9 4.29 -15.27 -11.25
N VAL A 10 4.42 -14.89 -9.98
CA VAL A 10 4.56 -13.48 -9.55
C VAL A 10 6.01 -13.14 -9.25
N GLY A 11 6.47 -12.02 -9.80
CA GLY A 11 7.76 -11.41 -9.50
C GLY A 11 7.64 -9.90 -9.35
N TRP A 12 8.53 -9.29 -8.57
CA TRP A 12 8.52 -7.86 -8.31
C TRP A 12 9.94 -7.28 -8.18
N SER A 13 10.07 -5.98 -8.42
CA SER A 13 11.29 -5.21 -8.17
C SER A 13 10.90 -3.76 -7.91
N CYS A 14 11.54 -3.13 -6.93
CA CYS A 14 11.37 -1.71 -6.64
C CYS A 14 12.76 -1.07 -6.60
N ARG A 15 12.98 -0.01 -7.38
CA ARG A 15 14.31 0.59 -7.57
C ARG A 15 14.22 2.11 -7.49
N LYS A 16 15.08 2.71 -6.66
CA LYS A 16 15.19 4.17 -6.44
C LYS A 16 15.40 5.00 -7.72
N GLY A 17 16.04 4.42 -8.73
CA GLY A 17 16.50 5.18 -9.90
C GLY A 17 17.65 6.13 -9.55
N LEU A 18 17.72 7.28 -10.23
CA LEU A 18 18.88 8.20 -10.21
C LEU A 18 18.70 9.46 -9.34
N LYS A 19 17.61 9.60 -8.57
CA LYS A 19 17.43 10.78 -7.71
C LYS A 19 18.46 10.74 -6.56
N PRO A 20 19.39 11.71 -6.47
CA PRO A 20 20.49 11.63 -5.51
C PRO A 20 20.00 11.83 -4.06
N GLU A 21 19.32 12.95 -3.80
CA GLU A 21 18.96 13.40 -2.45
C GLU A 21 17.62 12.84 -1.93
N SER A 22 16.72 12.41 -2.83
CA SER A 22 15.42 11.85 -2.44
C SER A 22 15.56 10.35 -2.17
N PRO A 23 14.94 9.79 -1.11
CA PRO A 23 14.84 8.34 -0.94
C PRO A 23 14.03 7.71 -2.08
N ASN A 24 14.01 6.38 -2.15
CA ASN A 24 13.00 5.71 -2.96
C ASN A 24 11.63 5.96 -2.31
N GLN A 25 10.71 6.56 -3.06
CA GLN A 25 9.38 6.90 -2.55
C GLN A 25 8.32 5.87 -2.97
N ASP A 26 8.72 4.86 -3.73
CA ASP A 26 7.85 3.77 -4.14
C ASP A 26 7.79 2.72 -3.05
N SER A 27 6.60 2.20 -2.79
CA SER A 27 6.39 1.01 -1.97
C SER A 27 5.49 0.00 -2.72
N PHE A 28 5.45 -1.23 -2.26
CA PHE A 28 4.55 -2.26 -2.80
C PHE A 28 4.15 -3.24 -1.70
N SER A 29 3.00 -3.88 -1.86
CA SER A 29 2.56 -5.00 -1.01
C SER A 29 2.18 -6.19 -1.87
N ILE A 30 2.52 -7.38 -1.37
CA ILE A 30 2.06 -8.65 -1.92
C ILE A 30 1.54 -9.48 -0.75
N LEU A 31 0.23 -9.59 -0.67
CA LEU A 31 -0.47 -10.40 0.32
C LEU A 31 -1.09 -11.59 -0.39
N VAL A 32 -0.85 -12.79 0.13
CA VAL A 32 -1.52 -14.01 -0.31
C VAL A 32 -2.16 -14.66 0.89
N VAL A 33 -3.49 -14.80 0.85
CA VAL A 33 -4.26 -15.61 1.77
C VAL A 33 -4.50 -16.94 1.08
N GLU A 34 -3.83 -17.99 1.57
CA GLU A 34 -3.82 -19.29 0.90
C GLU A 34 -5.24 -19.81 0.63
N LYS A 35 -5.50 -20.21 -0.63
CA LYS A 35 -6.79 -20.75 -1.09
C LYS A 35 -7.98 -19.79 -0.99
N ASP A 36 -7.73 -18.50 -0.80
CA ASP A 36 -8.76 -17.47 -0.69
C ASP A 36 -8.53 -16.38 -1.75
N PHE A 37 -7.61 -15.44 -1.51
CA PHE A 37 -7.30 -14.36 -2.45
C PHE A 37 -5.84 -13.93 -2.38
N ALA A 38 -5.44 -13.12 -3.36
CA ALA A 38 -4.20 -12.38 -3.33
C ALA A 38 -4.48 -10.89 -3.59
N LEU A 39 -3.76 -10.02 -2.89
CA LEU A 39 -3.80 -8.57 -3.04
C LEU A 39 -2.40 -8.08 -3.37
N TYR A 40 -2.28 -7.42 -4.52
CA TYR A 40 -1.05 -6.81 -5.01
C TYR A 40 -1.29 -5.33 -5.12
N CYS A 41 -0.43 -4.52 -4.50
CA CYS A 41 -0.55 -3.07 -4.60
C CYS A 41 0.80 -2.43 -4.87
N VAL A 42 0.80 -1.37 -5.67
CA VAL A 42 1.95 -0.49 -5.93
C VAL A 42 1.59 0.93 -5.52
N TYR A 43 2.51 1.59 -4.81
CA TYR A 43 2.32 2.92 -4.26
C TYR A 43 3.43 3.85 -4.78
N ASP A 44 3.07 4.87 -5.55
CA ASP A 44 4.01 5.90 -6.05
C ASP A 44 3.93 7.13 -5.13
N GLY A 45 4.85 7.20 -4.17
CA GLY A 45 4.97 8.28 -3.20
C GLY A 45 5.58 9.55 -3.80
N HIS A 46 5.02 10.70 -3.44
CA HIS A 46 5.48 12.01 -3.92
C HIS A 46 5.43 13.06 -2.81
N GLY A 47 6.16 14.17 -3.02
CA GLY A 47 6.35 15.23 -2.04
C GLY A 47 7.47 14.94 -1.03
N PRO A 48 7.75 15.86 -0.08
CA PRO A 48 8.88 15.74 0.84
C PRO A 48 8.89 14.46 1.70
N LEU A 49 7.71 13.97 2.07
CA LEU A 49 7.49 12.78 2.90
C LEU A 49 6.85 11.64 2.12
N GLY A 50 6.91 11.64 0.79
CA GLY A 50 6.21 10.65 -0.03
C GLY A 50 6.60 9.19 0.28
N HIS A 51 7.85 8.96 0.72
CA HIS A 51 8.28 7.63 1.16
C HIS A 51 7.55 7.20 2.44
N ASP A 52 7.42 8.08 3.44
CA ASP A 52 6.65 7.80 4.66
C ASP A 52 5.16 7.59 4.35
N ILE A 53 4.58 8.42 3.49
CA ILE A 53 3.17 8.29 3.10
C ILE A 53 2.90 6.97 2.37
N SER A 54 3.76 6.59 1.41
CA SER A 54 3.65 5.33 0.69
C SER A 54 3.78 4.11 1.61
N ASP A 55 4.60 4.20 2.66
CA ASP A 55 4.82 3.11 3.62
C ASP A 55 3.62 2.95 4.56
N VAL A 56 3.08 4.07 5.06
CA VAL A 56 1.85 4.06 5.86
C VAL A 56 0.66 3.54 5.06
N ALA A 57 0.51 3.96 3.81
CA ALA A 57 -0.57 3.49 2.93
C ALA A 57 -0.48 1.99 2.70
N ARG A 58 0.73 1.47 2.40
CA ARG A 58 1.01 0.04 2.27
C ARG A 58 0.52 -0.76 3.46
N GLU A 59 0.90 -0.36 4.66
CA GLU A 59 0.54 -1.11 5.87
C GLU A 59 -0.93 -0.97 6.23
N SER A 60 -1.46 0.24 6.15
CA SER A 60 -2.82 0.56 6.61
C SER A 60 -3.88 -0.06 5.70
N ILE A 61 -3.78 0.13 4.38
CA ILE A 61 -4.79 -0.35 3.43
C ILE A 61 -4.87 -1.88 3.47
N VAL A 62 -3.73 -2.56 3.45
CA VAL A 62 -3.67 -4.04 3.52
C VAL A 62 -4.28 -4.53 4.84
N SER A 63 -3.90 -3.92 5.97
CA SER A 63 -4.40 -4.34 7.28
C SER A 63 -5.90 -4.10 7.44
N TYR A 64 -6.42 -2.98 6.94
CA TYR A 64 -7.84 -2.67 6.99
C TYR A 64 -8.66 -3.60 6.10
N PHE A 65 -8.18 -3.90 4.89
CA PHE A 65 -8.88 -4.78 3.96
C PHE A 65 -8.92 -6.22 4.47
N LEU A 66 -7.81 -6.71 5.04
CA LEU A 66 -7.72 -8.07 5.59
C LEU A 66 -8.82 -8.41 6.61
N VAL A 67 -9.20 -7.44 7.44
CA VAL A 67 -10.20 -7.62 8.51
C VAL A 67 -11.54 -6.99 8.15
N HIS A 68 -11.73 -6.53 6.92
CA HIS A 68 -12.95 -5.83 6.53
C HIS A 68 -14.13 -6.81 6.43
N PRO A 69 -15.26 -6.56 7.13
CA PRO A 69 -16.37 -7.51 7.18
C PRO A 69 -17.04 -7.74 5.81
N LYS A 70 -17.00 -6.73 4.93
CA LYS A 70 -17.56 -6.81 3.57
C LYS A 70 -16.55 -7.21 2.49
N ARG A 71 -15.33 -7.61 2.86
CA ARG A 71 -14.26 -7.89 1.89
C ARG A 71 -14.69 -8.90 0.82
N ASP A 72 -15.37 -9.97 1.25
CA ASP A 72 -15.76 -11.08 0.37
C ASP A 72 -17.12 -10.84 -0.31
N GLU A 73 -17.94 -9.94 0.24
CA GLU A 73 -19.28 -9.60 -0.27
C GLU A 73 -19.24 -8.45 -1.30
N ASP A 74 -18.51 -7.38 -0.97
CA ASP A 74 -18.34 -6.18 -1.80
C ASP A 74 -16.90 -5.64 -1.62
N PRO A 75 -15.91 -6.27 -2.29
CA PRO A 75 -14.51 -5.88 -2.19
C PRO A 75 -14.25 -4.45 -2.65
N LYS A 76 -15.07 -3.93 -3.57
CA LYS A 76 -14.96 -2.54 -4.05
C LYS A 76 -15.29 -1.57 -2.93
N ALA A 77 -16.47 -1.71 -2.31
CA ALA A 77 -16.87 -0.85 -1.19
C ALA A 77 -15.90 -1.02 0.00
N ALA A 78 -15.45 -2.25 0.27
CA ALA A 78 -14.46 -2.51 1.31
C ALA A 78 -13.15 -1.75 1.06
N LEU A 79 -12.62 -1.76 -0.17
CA LEU A 79 -11.43 -0.99 -0.51
C LEU A 79 -11.67 0.52 -0.37
N GLU A 80 -12.78 1.05 -0.89
CA GLU A 80 -13.13 2.47 -0.75
C GLU A 80 -13.14 2.91 0.72
N GLU A 81 -13.76 2.12 1.61
CA GLU A 81 -13.77 2.37 3.06
C GLU A 81 -12.34 2.30 3.66
N CYS A 82 -11.50 1.36 3.20
CA CYS A 82 -10.10 1.24 3.63
C CYS A 82 -9.26 2.46 3.23
N PHE A 83 -9.42 2.97 2.00
CA PHE A 83 -8.74 4.19 1.53
C PHE A 83 -9.14 5.41 2.35
N LEU A 84 -10.45 5.60 2.59
CA LEU A 84 -10.95 6.70 3.41
C LEU A 84 -10.43 6.63 4.85
N LYS A 85 -10.38 5.42 5.41
CA LYS A 85 -9.83 5.19 6.76
C LYS A 85 -8.33 5.49 6.81
N CYS A 86 -7.58 5.10 5.79
CA CYS A 86 -6.14 5.40 5.68
C CYS A 86 -5.89 6.92 5.57
N GLN A 87 -6.67 7.62 4.75
CA GLN A 87 -6.58 9.08 4.63
C GLN A 87 -6.82 9.76 5.98
N LYS A 88 -7.89 9.37 6.69
CA LYS A 88 -8.19 9.92 8.03
C LYS A 88 -7.09 9.61 9.05
N PHE A 89 -6.49 8.42 8.98
CA PHE A 89 -5.35 8.07 9.84
C PHE A 89 -4.16 8.99 9.58
N LEU A 90 -3.81 9.25 8.31
CA LEU A 90 -2.74 10.17 7.95
C LEU A 90 -3.01 11.60 8.41
N GLU A 91 -4.22 12.12 8.19
CA GLU A 91 -4.62 13.48 8.61
C GLU A 91 -4.61 13.70 10.12
N THR A 92 -4.74 12.63 10.91
CA THR A 92 -4.78 12.68 12.38
C THR A 92 -3.48 12.23 13.04
N SER A 93 -2.52 11.72 12.26
CA SER A 93 -1.21 11.31 12.74
C SER A 93 -0.39 12.53 13.18
N LYS A 94 0.22 12.45 14.37
CA LYS A 94 1.10 13.52 14.89
C LYS A 94 2.56 13.39 14.42
N GLY A 95 2.91 12.30 13.74
CA GLY A 95 4.29 11.98 13.36
C GLY A 95 4.65 12.29 11.91
N ILE A 96 3.64 12.49 11.04
CA ILE A 96 3.82 12.73 9.61
C ILE A 96 2.84 13.83 9.22
N ASP A 97 3.32 14.90 8.60
CA ASP A 97 2.47 15.95 8.03
C ASP A 97 2.19 15.63 6.55
N PRO A 98 0.99 15.14 6.20
CA PRO A 98 0.67 14.75 4.83
C PRO A 98 0.35 15.96 3.93
N THR A 99 0.35 17.20 4.42
CA THR A 99 -0.20 18.37 3.69
C THR A 99 0.43 18.57 2.30
N MET A 100 1.73 18.26 2.16
CA MET A 100 2.49 18.45 0.92
C MET A 100 3.05 17.14 0.35
N SER A 101 2.56 15.99 0.82
CA SER A 101 3.03 14.67 0.39
C SER A 101 1.87 13.72 0.16
N GLY A 102 2.05 12.76 -0.72
CA GLY A 102 0.98 11.84 -1.11
C GLY A 102 1.55 10.55 -1.65
N THR A 103 0.65 9.63 -1.98
CA THR A 103 0.98 8.43 -2.74
C THR A 103 -0.18 8.05 -3.65
N THR A 104 0.13 7.45 -4.80
CA THR A 104 -0.86 6.69 -5.55
C THR A 104 -1.08 5.31 -4.90
N CYS A 105 -2.07 4.56 -5.37
CA CYS A 105 -2.20 3.13 -5.14
C CYS A 105 -2.87 2.50 -6.36
N THR A 106 -2.32 1.40 -6.87
CA THR A 106 -2.93 0.57 -7.92
C THR A 106 -2.87 -0.89 -7.52
#